data_AF-A0A646KCJ1-F1
#
_entry.id   AF-A0A646KCJ1-F1
#
_cell.length_a   1.000
_cell.length_b   1.000
_cell.length_c   1.000
_cell.angle_alpha   90.00
_cell.angle_beta   90.00
_cell.angle_gamma   90.00
#
_symmetry.space_group_name_H-M   'P 1'
#
loop_
_entity.id
_entity.type
_entity.pdbx_description
1 polymer ?
#
loop_
_entity_poly.entity_id
_entity_poly.type
_entity_poly.pdbx_seq_one_letter_code
_entity_poly.pdbx_strand_id
1 'polypeptide(L)'
;MIVLVRCQGKGTIKVTVRPVNSSFPLDCVDGEVVTTYNQLALRGVEKKGTVSVQAPSGVRWSMTIGRGEPASLHDSGDPVSP
;
A
#
# COMPACT_ATOMS: atom_id res chain seq x y z
N MET A 1 -8.34 7.24 -1.05
CA MET A 1 -7.43 6.45 -1.91
C MET A 1 -6.72 5.46 -1.01
N ILE A 2 -6.51 4.26 -1.52
CA ILE A 2 -5.88 3.16 -0.79
C ILE A 2 -4.56 2.84 -1.50
N VAL A 3 -3.46 2.77 -0.74
CA VAL A 3 -2.17 2.32 -1.23
C VAL A 3 -1.72 1.16 -0.34
N LEU A 4 -1.82 -0.05 -0.87
CA LEU A 4 -1.33 -1.26 -0.21
C LEU A 4 -0.02 -1.67 -0.89
N VAL A 5 1.01 -1.89 -0.09
CA VAL A 5 2.33 -2.30 -0.58
C VAL A 5 2.75 -3.57 0.11
N ARG A 6 3.18 -4.54 -0.69
CA ARG A 6 3.81 -5.76 -0.19
C ARG A 6 5.24 -5.79 -0.65
N CYS A 7 6.15 -6.21 0.20
CA CYS A 7 7.53 -6.43 -0.18
C CYS A 7 8.15 -7.63 0.51
N GLN A 8 9.13 -8.22 -0.15
CA GLN A 8 9.91 -9.36 0.33
C GLN A 8 11.36 -9.23 -0.16
N GLY A 9 12.29 -9.57 0.72
CA GLY A 9 13.71 -9.45 0.48
C GLY A 9 14.29 -8.34 1.34
N LYS A 10 15.53 -8.52 1.82
CA LYS A 10 16.19 -7.56 2.69
C LYS A 10 16.45 -6.23 1.99
N GLY A 11 15.85 -5.17 2.51
CA GLY A 11 16.11 -3.80 2.07
C GLY A 11 14.96 -2.86 2.41
N THR A 12 15.16 -1.57 2.19
CA THR A 12 14.12 -0.56 2.41
C THR A 12 13.60 -0.06 1.08
N ILE A 13 12.29 -0.11 0.88
CA ILE A 13 11.63 0.55 -0.25
C ILE A 13 11.13 1.93 0.16
N LYS A 14 11.11 2.86 -0.78
CA LYS A 14 10.51 4.19 -0.59
C LYS A 14 9.32 4.37 -1.51
N VAL A 15 8.17 4.67 -0.92
CA VAL A 15 6.94 4.97 -1.64
C VAL A 15 6.70 6.47 -1.60
N THR A 16 6.39 7.06 -2.75
CA THR A 16 6.08 8.49 -2.87
C THR A 16 4.73 8.66 -3.56
N VAL A 17 3.84 9.40 -2.92
CA VAL A 17 2.47 9.68 -3.37
C VAL A 17 2.36 11.18 -3.65
N ARG A 18 2.63 11.57 -4.90
CA ARG A 18 2.72 12.98 -5.30
C ARG A 18 1.44 13.81 -5.08
N PRO A 19 0.22 13.29 -5.32
CA PRO A 19 -1.01 14.08 -5.10
C PRO A 19 -1.17 14.70 -3.71
N VAL A 20 -0.55 14.09 -2.69
CA VAL A 20 -0.65 14.50 -1.28
C VAL A 20 0.71 14.79 -0.66
N ASN A 21 1.76 14.94 -1.49
CA ASN A 21 3.13 15.19 -1.04
C ASN A 21 3.62 14.25 0.09
N SER A 22 3.14 13.00 0.10
CA SER A 22 3.47 12.03 1.13
C SER A 22 4.56 11.08 0.65
N SER A 23 5.50 10.73 1.52
CA SER A 23 6.45 9.67 1.28
C SER A 23 6.73 8.91 2.56
N PHE A 24 6.82 7.59 2.47
CA PHE A 24 7.10 6.72 3.61
C PHE A 24 8.08 5.62 3.20
N PRO A 25 9.08 5.31 4.05
CA PRO A 25 9.89 4.12 3.91
C PRO A 25 9.10 2.89 4.36
N LEU A 26 9.45 1.73 3.80
CA LEU A 26 9.02 0.43 4.31
C LEU A 26 10.22 -0.51 4.34
N ASP A 27 10.51 -1.03 5.52
CA ASP A 27 11.55 -2.04 5.71
C ASP A 27 11.01 -3.42 5.34
N CYS A 28 11.71 -4.07 4.43
CA CYS A 28 11.42 -5.39 3.91
C CYS A 28 12.46 -6.37 4.46
N VAL A 29 11.98 -7.51 4.95
CA VAL A 29 12.83 -8.54 5.54
C VAL A 29 12.95 -9.75 4.60
N ASP A 30 14.02 -10.52 4.76
CA ASP A 30 14.19 -11.79 4.05
C ASP A 30 13.27 -12.85 4.61
N GLY A 31 12.82 -13.78 3.75
CA GLY A 31 12.02 -14.93 4.15
C GLY A 31 10.54 -14.64 4.41
N GLU A 32 10.17 -13.39 4.69
CA GLU A 32 8.79 -12.99 5.00
C GLU A 32 8.27 -11.91 4.05
N VAL A 33 6.97 -11.97 3.74
CA VAL A 33 6.30 -10.90 2.99
C VAL A 33 5.75 -9.89 3.98
N VAL A 34 6.37 -8.71 4.04
CA VAL A 34 5.86 -7.59 4.82
C VAL A 34 4.77 -6.90 4.01
N THR A 35 3.56 -6.85 4.56
CA THR A 35 2.45 -6.08 3.98
C THR A 35 2.23 -4.83 4.79
N THR A 36 2.34 -3.68 4.14
CA THR A 36 1.94 -2.40 4.73
C THR A 36 0.70 -1.89 4.04
N TYR A 37 -0.31 -1.64 4.86
CA TYR A 37 -1.56 -1.02 4.45
C TYR A 37 -1.53 0.45 4.85
N ASN A 38 -1.20 1.33 3.90
CA ASN A 38 -1.29 2.77 4.14
C ASN A 38 -2.59 3.30 3.55
N GLN A 39 -3.58 3.46 4.43
CA GLN A 39 -4.78 4.19 4.11
C GLN A 39 -4.49 5.68 4.24
N LEU A 40 -4.29 6.33 3.10
CA LEU A 40 -4.15 7.77 3.03
C LEU A 40 -5.56 8.37 2.91
N ALA A 41 -6.21 8.58 4.05
CA ALA A 41 -7.40 9.43 4.17
C ALA A 41 -6.99 10.90 4.13
N LEU A 42 -6.42 11.32 3.00
CA LEU A 42 -5.86 12.66 2.81
C LEU A 42 -6.64 13.42 1.74
N ARG A 43 -6.90 14.71 1.96
CA ARG A 43 -7.50 15.60 0.95
C ARG A 43 -6.55 15.71 -0.25
N GLY A 44 -7.03 15.60 -1.48
CA GLY A 44 -6.21 15.71 -2.70
C GLY A 44 -6.04 14.39 -3.47
N VAL A 45 -6.46 13.25 -2.92
CA VAL A 45 -6.33 11.93 -3.54
C VAL A 45 -7.31 11.67 -4.70
N GLU A 46 -8.33 12.51 -4.82
CA GLU A 46 -9.26 12.60 -5.95
C GLU A 46 -8.62 13.21 -7.21
N LYS A 47 -7.48 13.89 -7.06
CA LYS A 47 -6.75 14.51 -8.17
C LYS A 47 -5.90 13.47 -8.89
N LYS A 48 -5.72 13.67 -10.21
CA LYS A 48 -4.76 12.89 -11.00
C LYS A 48 -3.36 13.08 -10.42
N GLY A 49 -2.56 12.02 -10.42
CA GLY A 49 -1.13 12.12 -10.17
C GLY A 49 -0.47 10.75 -10.19
N THR A 50 0.72 10.67 -9.60
CA THR A 50 1.58 9.48 -9.72
C THR A 50 1.97 8.97 -8.35
N VAL A 51 1.99 7.64 -8.24
CA VAL A 51 2.68 6.92 -7.18
C VAL A 51 3.95 6.32 -7.77
N SER A 52 5.08 6.47 -7.07
CA SER A 52 6.37 5.89 -7.49
C SER A 52 6.99 5.08 -6.36
N VAL A 53 7.64 3.98 -6.73
CA VAL A 53 8.38 3.10 -5.83
C VAL A 53 9.85 3.13 -6.21
N GLN A 54 10.71 3.31 -5.21
CA GLN A 54 12.14 3.08 -5.32
C GLN A 54 12.47 1.87 -4.45
N ALA A 55 13.10 0.86 -5.04
CA ALA A 55 13.42 -0.39 -4.37
C ALA A 55 14.82 -0.89 -4.77
N PRO A 56 15.58 -1.50 -3.84
CA PRO A 56 16.78 -2.25 -4.19
C PRO A 56 16.46 -3.39 -5.17
N SER A 57 17.41 -3.76 -6.03
CA SER A 57 17.21 -4.80 -7.06
C SER A 57 16.89 -6.19 -6.49
N GLY A 58 17.32 -6.49 -5.27
CA GLY A 58 17.02 -7.74 -4.57
C GLY A 58 15.65 -7.80 -3.90
N VAL A 59 14.90 -6.69 -3.85
CA VAL A 59 13.59 -6.63 -3.20
C VAL A 59 12.48 -6.83 -4.22
N ARG A 60 11.66 -7.86 -4.02
CA ARG A 60 10.42 -8.06 -4.77
C ARG A 60 9.32 -7.28 -4.10
N TRP A 61 8.50 -6.60 -4.90
CA TRP A 61 7.40 -5.79 -4.38
C TRP A 61 6.19 -5.85 -5.29
N SER A 62 5.03 -5.59 -4.71
CA SER A 62 3.78 -5.35 -5.44
C SER A 62 3.00 -4.22 -4.77
N MET A 63 2.17 -3.55 -5.55
CA MET A 63 1.38 -2.41 -5.10
C MET A 63 -0.04 -2.50 -5.63
N THR A 64 -1.01 -2.20 -4.77
CA THR A 64 -2.41 -2.01 -5.13
C THR A 64 -2.80 -0.57 -4.88
N ILE A 65 -3.43 0.05 -5.89
CA ILE A 65 -3.96 1.41 -5.82
C ILE A 65 -5.47 1.35 -6.01
N GLY A 66 -6.21 1.81 -5.00
CA GLY A 66 -7.67 1.85 -5.01
C GLY A 66 -8.24 3.26 -4.80
N ARG A 67 -9.43 3.51 -5.35
CA ARG A 67 -10.27 4.66 -5.00
C ARG A 67 -11.53 4.16 -4.28
N GLY A 68 -12.06 4.94 -3.34
CA GLY A 68 -13.20 4.56 -2.50
C GLY A 68 -12.83 4.40 -1.02
N GLU A 69 -13.81 4.03 -0.22
CA GLU A 69 -13.63 3.61 1.17
C GLU A 69 -12.90 2.26 1.22
N PRO A 70 -12.11 1.99 2.27
CA PRO A 70 -11.59 0.65 2.51
C PRO A 70 -12.71 -0.37 2.47
N ALA A 71 -12.44 -1.56 1.93
CA ALA A 71 -13.18 -2.70 2.43
C ALA A 71 -12.96 -2.69 3.95
N SER A 72 -14.02 -2.44 4.72
CA SER A 72 -14.03 -2.78 6.13
C SER A 72 -13.46 -4.19 6.22
N LEU A 73 -12.43 -4.40 7.04
CA LEU A 73 -12.09 -5.73 7.52
C LEU A 73 -13.32 -6.20 8.30
N HIS A 74 -14.36 -6.61 7.59
CA HIS A 74 -15.45 -7.36 8.17
C HIS A 74 -14.82 -8.72 8.42
N ASP A 75 -14.51 -8.87 9.70
CA ASP A 75 -14.32 -10.10 10.41
C ASP A 75 -15.10 -11.25 9.74
N SER A 76 -14.40 -12.34 9.55
CA SER A 76 -14.92 -13.68 9.27
C SER A 76 -16.24 -13.92 10.01
N GLY A 77 -17.34 -13.78 9.29
CA GLY A 77 -18.67 -13.94 9.87
C GLY A 77 -19.80 -13.67 8.89
N ASP A 78 -19.77 -14.30 7.70
CA ASP A 78 -21.02 -14.48 6.97
C ASP A 78 -21.97 -15.33 7.81
N PRO A 79 -23.25 -14.99 7.83
CA PRO A 79 -24.20 -15.94 7.28
C PRO A 79 -24.96 -15.36 6.09
N VAL A 80 -25.12 -16.27 5.13
CA VAL A 80 -25.88 -16.24 3.88
C VAL A 80 -27.16 -15.41 3.93
N SER A 81 -27.39 -14.73 2.80
CA SER A 81 -28.63 -14.17 2.22
C SER A 81 -29.99 -14.59 2.80
N PRO A 82 -31.00 -13.76 2.53
CA PRO A 82 -32.04 -14.17 1.58
C PRO A 82 -31.93 -13.49 0.21
#